data_AF-A0A925YUE8-F1
#
_entry.id   AF-A0A925YUE8-F1
#
_cell.length_a   1.000
_cell.length_b   1.000
_cell.length_c   1.000
_cell.angle_alpha   90.00
_cell.angle_beta   90.00
_cell.angle_gamma   90.00
#
_symmetry.space_group_name_H-M   'P 1'
#
loop_
_entity.id
_entity.type
_entity.pdbx_description
1 polymer ?
#
loop_
_entity_poly.entity_id
_entity_poly.type
_entity_poly.pdbx_seq_one_letter_code
_entity_poly.pdbx_strand_id
1 'polypeptide(L)' 'MFGLGAPELLLIFGVLILLFGATKLPALAKGLGKSVKEFKKASNSTDDDEEDTDTKKPAAKPAPPKSNDSN' A
#
# COMPACT_ATOMS: atom_id res chain seq x y z
N MET A 1 2.06 25.57 23.05
CA MET A 1 2.23 24.11 23.19
C MET A 1 0.97 23.41 22.69
N PHE A 2 0.76 23.36 21.38
CA PHE A 2 -0.32 22.59 20.74
C PHE A 2 0.29 21.98 19.50
N GLY A 3 1.03 20.88 19.70
CA GLY A 3 1.50 20.04 18.60
C GLY A 3 0.38 19.10 18.23
N LEU A 4 0.17 18.86 16.94
CA LEU A 4 -0.67 17.76 16.48
C LEU A 4 0.03 16.45 16.85
N GLY A 5 -0.32 15.92 18.02
CA GLY A 5 0.16 14.63 18.49
C GLY A 5 -0.61 13.49 17.86
N ALA A 6 -0.14 12.28 18.11
CA ALA A 6 -0.85 11.06 17.76
C ALA A 6 -2.30 11.02 18.31
N PRO A 7 -2.59 11.48 19.55
CA PRO A 7 -3.96 11.50 20.06
C PRO A 7 -4.90 12.41 19.26
N GLU A 8 -4.46 13.62 18.92
CA GLU A 8 -5.25 14.60 18.17
C GLU A 8 -5.56 14.11 16.75
N LEU A 9 -4.56 13.51 16.09
CA LEU A 9 -4.74 12.90 14.77
C LEU A 9 -5.78 11.76 14.81
N LEU A 10 -5.75 10.93 15.86
CA LEU A 10 -6.69 9.82 16.01
C LEU A 10 -8.12 10.33 16.25
N LEU A 11 -8.28 11.42 17.01
CA LEU A 11 -9.57 12.07 17.23
C LEU A 11 -10.14 12.66 15.93
N ILE A 12 -9.32 13.38 15.15
CA ILE A 12 -9.71 13.91 13.84
C ILE A 12 -10.09 12.77 12.89
N PHE A 13 -9.31 11.69 12.86
CA PHE A 13 -9.58 10.52 12.05
C PHE A 13 -10.88 9.83 12.46
N GLY A 14 -11.16 9.78 13.77
CA GLY A 14 -12.43 9.29 14.32
C GLY A 14 -13.64 10.08 13.82
N VAL A 15 -13.54 11.42 13.80
CA VAL A 15 -14.60 12.29 13.23
C VAL A 15 -14.79 12.03 11.74
N LEU A 16 -13.70 11.91 10.97
CA LEU A 16 -13.79 11.59 9.53
C LEU A 16 -14.44 10.22 9.28
N ILE A 17 -14.13 9.22 10.10
CA ILE A 17 -14.78 7.91 10.05
C ILE A 17 -16.26 8.00 10.40
N LEU A 18 -16.66 8.86 11.34
CA LEU A 18 -18.07 9.04 11.69
C LEU A 18 -18.87 9.68 10.54
N LEU A 19 -18.28 10.65 9.84
CA LEU A 19 -18.92 11.36 8.73
C LEU A 19 -18.98 10.52 7.44
N PHE A 20 -17.85 9.90 7.07
CA PHE A 20 -17.72 9.19 5.80
C PHE A 20 -17.92 7.68 5.94
N GLY A 21 -17.76 7.12 7.14
CA GLY A 21 -17.76 5.69 7.40
C GLY A 21 -16.38 5.05 7.24
N ALA A 22 -16.11 4.02 8.06
CA ALA A 22 -14.85 3.27 8.04
C ALA A 22 -14.58 2.58 6.68
N THR A 23 -15.62 2.33 5.88
CA THR A 23 -15.50 1.68 4.56
C THR A 23 -15.10 2.65 3.45
N LYS A 24 -15.42 3.95 3.57
CA LYS A 24 -15.18 4.93 2.50
C LYS A 24 -13.75 5.44 2.48
N LEU A 25 -13.11 5.62 3.64
CA LEU A 25 -11.71 6.03 3.71
C LEU A 25 -10.76 5.07 2.95
N PRO A 26 -10.81 3.73 3.16
CA PRO A 26 -9.98 2.77 2.42
C PRO A 26 -10.28 2.74 0.93
N ALA A 27 -11.54 2.95 0.53
CA ALA A 27 -11.93 3.00 -0.88
C ALA A 27 -11.33 4.23 -1.58
N LEU A 28 -11.39 5.41 -0.93
CA LEU A 28 -10.78 6.64 -1.43
C LEU A 28 -9.25 6.52 -1.49
N ALA A 29 -8.62 5.98 -0.44
CA ALA A 29 -7.17 5.75 -0.40
C ALA A 29 -6.71 4.78 -1.49
N LYS A 30 -7.46 3.71 -1.78
CA LYS A 30 -7.16 2.79 -2.89
C LYS A 30 -7.28 3.48 -4.25
N GLY A 31 -8.29 4.33 -4.45
CA GLY A 31 -8.45 5.11 -5.68
C GLY A 31 -7.29 6.08 -5.89
N LEU A 32 -7.02 6.94 -4.89
CA LEU A 32 -5.91 7.89 -4.89
C LEU A 32 -4.56 7.19 -5.05
N GLY A 33 -4.31 6.11 -4.33
CA GLY A 33 -3.05 5.37 -4.41
C GLY A 33 -2.78 4.77 -5.79
N LYS A 34 -3.82 4.27 -6.47
CA LYS A 34 -3.71 3.83 -7.86
C LYS A 34 -3.42 5.01 -8.79
N SER A 35 -4.16 6.11 -8.68
CA SER A 35 -3.93 7.30 -9.50
C SER A 35 -2.52 7.88 -9.32
N VAL A 36 -2.03 7.98 -8.09
CA VAL A 36 -0.67 8.46 -7.79
C VAL A 36 0.38 7.47 -8.29
N LYS A 37 0.15 6.17 -8.18
CA LYS A 37 1.07 5.14 -8.71
C LYS A 37 1.19 5.23 -10.23
N GLU A 38 0.08 5.32 -10.95
CA GLU A 38 0.08 5.47 -12.41
C GLU A 38 0.66 6.82 -12.84
N PHE A 39 0.34 7.90 -12.12
CA PHE A 39 0.93 9.22 -12.36
C PHE A 39 2.45 9.21 -12.18
N LYS A 40 2.95 8.58 -11.11
CA LYS A 40 4.39 8.43 -10.88
C LYS A 40 5.05 7.55 -11.94
N LYS A 41 4.39 6.48 -12.39
CA LYS A 41 4.89 5.63 -13.48
C LYS A 41 5.02 6.42 -14.78
N ALA A 42 3.98 7.15 -15.18
CA ALA A 42 3.99 7.98 -16.37
C ALA A 42 5.03 9.11 -16.29
N SER A 43 5.19 9.74 -15.11
CA SER A 43 6.18 10.80 -14.91
C SER A 43 7.62 10.27 -14.93
N ASN A 44 7.88 9.08 -14.38
CA ASN A 44 9.21 8.47 -14.36
C ASN A 44 9.59 7.86 -15.71
N SER A 45 8.62 7.43 -16.54
CA SER A 45 8.89 6.93 -17.90
C SER A 45 9.38 8.00 -18.88
N THR A 46 9.42 9.29 -18.47
CA THR A 46 10.01 10.36 -19.28
C THR A 46 11.50 10.56 -19.00
N ASP A 47 12.02 10.10 -17.85
CA ASP A 47 13.37 10.43 -17.39
C ASP A 47 14.36 9.26 -17.38
N ASP A 48 13.95 7.99 -17.34
CA ASP A 48 14.93 6.88 -17.41
C ASP A 48 14.27 5.55 -17.85
N ASP A 49 14.84 4.93 -18.88
CA ASP A 49 14.59 3.56 -19.32
C ASP A 49 15.18 2.58 -18.27
N GLU A 50 14.70 2.52 -17.03
CA GLU A 50 15.18 1.45 -16.12
C GLU A 50 14.26 1.14 -14.93
N GLU A 51 14.15 -0.17 -14.67
CA GLU A 51 13.64 -0.86 -13.49
C GLU A 51 12.13 -1.01 -13.27
N ASP A 52 11.63 -2.07 -13.92
CA ASP A 52 10.46 -2.87 -13.58
C ASP A 52 10.56 -3.40 -12.13
N THR A 53 10.24 -2.56 -11.15
CA THR A 53 10.07 -2.97 -9.75
C THR A 53 8.61 -3.29 -9.45
N ASP A 54 8.16 -4.42 -10.00
CA ASP A 54 7.07 -5.22 -9.42
C ASP A 54 7.53 -5.76 -8.05
N THR A 55 7.58 -4.89 -7.05
CA THR A 55 7.92 -5.31 -5.69
C THR A 55 6.64 -5.47 -4.88
N LYS A 56 6.33 -6.75 -4.65
CA LYS A 56 5.74 -7.33 -3.42
C LYS A 56 4.24 -7.61 -3.41
N LYS A 57 3.86 -8.72 -4.07
CA LYS A 57 2.94 -9.69 -3.46
C LYS A 57 3.77 -10.73 -2.68
N PRO A 58 3.83 -10.71 -1.34
CA PRO A 58 4.30 -11.85 -0.59
C PRO A 58 3.15 -12.87 -0.54
N ALA A 59 2.99 -13.65 -1.61
CA ALA A 59 2.21 -14.87 -1.56
C ALA A 59 3.19 -16.01 -1.29
N ALA A 60 3.17 -16.47 -0.04
CA ALA A 60 3.81 -17.67 0.43
C ALA A 60 3.70 -18.81 -0.60
N LYS A 61 4.84 -19.24 -1.15
CA LYS A 61 5.03 -20.62 -1.58
C LYS A 61 5.80 -21.32 -0.46
N PRO A 62 5.18 -22.25 0.31
CA PRO A 62 5.94 -23.16 1.15
C PRO A 62 6.86 -23.99 0.24
N ALA A 63 8.14 -24.08 0.59
CA ALA A 63 9.13 -24.85 -0.14
C ALA A 63 8.71 -26.34 -0.27
N PRO A 64 8.97 -27.02 -1.40
CA PRO A 64 8.73 -28.45 -1.51
C PRO A 64 9.69 -29.24 -0.59
N PRO A 65 9.22 -30.22 0.20
CA PRO A 65 10.11 -31.13 0.89
C PRO A 65 10.78 -32.04 -0.15
N LYS A 66 12.11 -32.04 -0.18
CA LYS A 66 12.92 -32.95 -0.99
C LYS A 66 12.68 -34.39 -0.53
N SER A 67 11.99 -35.18 -1.34
CA SER A 67 12.00 -36.64 -1.24
C SER A 67 13.28 -37.17 -1.87
N ASN A 68 14.31 -37.42 -1.07
CA ASN A 68 15.46 -38.22 -1.49
C ASN A 68 15.19 -39.67 -1.11
N ASP A 69 14.53 -40.38 -2.03
CA ASP A 69 14.58 -41.83 -2.09
C ASP A 69 15.95 -42.23 -2.66
N SER A 70 16.79 -42.86 -1.85
CA SER A 70 17.96 -43.60 -2.30
C SER A 70 17.76 -45.06 -1.94
N ASN A 71 17.58 -45.90 -2.96
CA ASN A 71 17.75 -47.34 -2.92
C ASN A 71 18.85 -47.71 -3.92
#